data_AF-A0A1Q6UKG7-F1
#
_entry.id   AF-A0A1Q6UKG7-F1
#
_cell.length_a   1.000
_cell.length_b   1.000
_cell.length_c   1.000
_cell.angle_alpha   90.00
_cell.angle_beta   90.00
_cell.angle_gamma   90.00
#
_symmetry.space_group_name_H-M   'P 1'
#
loop_
_entity.id
_entity.type
_entity.pdbx_description
1 polymer ?
#
loop_
_entity_poly.entity_id
_entity_poly.type
_entity_poly.pdbx_seq_one_letter_code
_entity_poly.pdbx_strand_id
1 'polypeptide(L)'
;METLTPKEKSIALSAAYAARGDQNGLKASLADGLDSGVTVNEYKEVLVQVYAYCGFPRSLNALGTFMELLKERGGKDAQGKLPGPLPEGKSLDFGTDNQTKLTGREVKGPLFEFAPAIDEFLKAHLFGDIFARDNLDWRTREVATIAMLAAMDGVESQLKSHIAIGKHNGLSDAQVGEILALVRNGPLGMENTSPFPLGGENVAYSKYFTGKSYLARLTKDGKLGVPVANVTFAPGCRNNWHSHTGGQILIAVGGVGYYQEKGKPAQMLKPGDVVEIAPNVVHWHGAAPDSWFSHLAIECNPETNKNSWFEPPTTDLANAFGE
;
A
#
# COMPACT_ATOMS: atom_id res chain seq x y z
N MET A 1 -5.88 18.84 -14.39
CA MET A 1 -6.50 18.11 -13.27
C MET A 1 -5.70 18.45 -12.03
N GLU A 2 -6.36 18.77 -10.92
CA GLU A 2 -5.67 19.00 -9.65
C GLU A 2 -5.10 17.68 -9.16
N THR A 3 -3.78 17.60 -9.02
CA THR A 3 -3.06 16.43 -8.51
C THR A 3 -2.71 16.63 -7.04
N LEU A 4 -2.27 15.58 -6.35
CA LEU A 4 -1.71 15.75 -5.01
C LEU A 4 -0.42 16.58 -5.06
N THR A 5 -0.19 17.41 -4.05
CA THR A 5 1.10 18.09 -3.88
C THR A 5 2.18 17.09 -3.48
N PRO A 6 3.48 17.34 -3.73
CA PRO A 6 4.55 16.44 -3.29
C PRO A 6 4.48 16.11 -1.79
N LYS A 7 4.15 17.11 -0.98
CA LYS A 7 3.93 16.98 0.45
C LYS A 7 2.80 16.00 0.80
N GLU A 8 1.65 16.13 0.14
CA GLU A 8 0.52 15.23 0.32
C GLU A 8 0.85 13.79 -0.10
N LYS A 9 1.62 13.62 -1.18
CA LYS A 9 2.09 12.30 -1.62
C LYS A 9 2.95 11.63 -0.55
N SER A 10 3.91 12.36 0.04
CA SER A 10 4.76 11.85 1.12
C SER A 10 3.98 11.56 2.41
N ILE A 11 2.97 12.37 2.73
CA ILE A 11 2.07 12.14 3.87
C ILE A 11 1.24 10.88 3.65
N ALA A 12 0.58 10.75 2.50
CA ALA A 12 -0.20 9.56 2.15
C ALA A 12 0.65 8.29 2.25
N LEU A 13 1.85 8.34 1.68
CA LEU A 13 2.73 7.18 1.64
C LEU A 13 3.24 6.78 3.02
N SER A 14 3.71 7.74 3.82
CA SER A 14 4.16 7.49 5.19
C SER A 14 3.03 6.94 6.07
N ALA A 15 1.81 7.45 5.90
CA ALA A 15 0.64 6.95 6.62
C ALA A 15 0.30 5.50 6.24
N ALA A 16 0.38 5.16 4.95
CA ALA A 16 0.17 3.79 4.46
C ALA A 16 1.22 2.80 5.03
N TYR A 17 2.50 3.20 5.06
CA TYR A 17 3.55 2.39 5.68
C TYR A 17 3.36 2.17 7.17
N ALA A 18 2.95 3.22 7.89
CA ALA A 18 2.66 3.13 9.31
C ALA A 18 1.48 2.16 9.57
N ALA A 19 0.43 2.18 8.74
CA ALA A 19 -0.70 1.25 8.83
C ALA A 19 -0.27 -0.22 8.62
N ARG A 20 0.57 -0.48 7.61
CA ARG A 20 1.18 -1.81 7.35
C ARG A 20 2.17 -2.23 8.43
N GLY A 21 2.73 -1.24 9.14
CA GLY A 21 3.82 -1.38 10.10
C GLY A 21 5.16 -1.77 9.47
N ASP A 22 5.36 -1.36 8.23
CA ASP A 22 6.63 -1.46 7.54
C ASP A 22 7.56 -0.31 7.98
N GLN A 23 8.46 -0.58 8.93
CA GLN A 23 9.33 0.45 9.50
C GLN A 23 10.41 0.93 8.53
N ASN A 24 10.90 0.06 7.64
CA ASN A 24 11.93 0.41 6.67
C ASN A 24 11.36 1.36 5.61
N GLY A 25 10.21 0.99 5.03
CA GLY A 25 9.49 1.82 4.07
C GLY A 25 9.03 3.14 4.69
N LEU A 26 8.52 3.10 5.92
CA LEU A 26 8.16 4.30 6.68
C LEU A 26 9.37 5.24 6.83
N LYS A 27 10.52 4.74 7.29
CA LYS A 27 11.71 5.57 7.52
C LYS A 27 12.18 6.27 6.24
N ALA A 28 12.21 5.55 5.12
CA ALA A 28 12.56 6.11 3.82
C ALA A 28 11.56 7.21 3.38
N SER A 29 10.26 6.92 3.46
CA SER A 29 9.20 7.86 3.08
C SER A 29 9.18 9.12 3.95
N LEU A 30 9.43 8.97 5.25
CA LEU A 30 9.56 10.11 6.16
C LEU A 30 10.76 10.99 5.79
N ALA A 31 11.91 10.39 5.47
CA ALA A 31 13.10 11.12 5.04
C ALA A 31 12.83 11.92 3.75
N ASP A 32 12.27 11.26 2.73
CA ASP A 32 11.92 11.89 1.45
C ASP A 32 10.93 13.05 1.62
N GLY A 33 9.95 12.89 2.51
CA GLY A 33 9.00 13.96 2.79
C GLY A 33 9.59 15.13 3.56
N LEU A 34 10.50 14.90 4.51
CA LEU A 34 11.25 15.98 5.15
C LEU A 34 12.07 16.77 4.12
N ASP A 35 12.71 16.07 3.19
CA ASP A 35 13.47 16.68 2.08
C ASP A 35 12.53 17.39 1.07
N SER A 36 11.26 16.98 0.98
CA SER A 36 10.22 17.59 0.13
C SER A 36 9.36 18.64 0.84
N GLY A 37 9.71 19.04 2.07
CA GLY A 37 9.06 20.15 2.79
C GLY A 37 7.88 19.77 3.69
N VAL A 38 7.68 18.48 3.99
CA VAL A 38 6.85 18.08 5.14
C VAL A 38 7.59 18.48 6.41
N THR A 39 6.94 19.16 7.33
CA THR A 39 7.57 19.58 8.59
C THR A 39 7.53 18.47 9.64
N VAL A 40 8.42 18.56 10.63
CA VAL A 40 8.48 17.60 11.73
C VAL A 40 7.15 17.51 12.48
N ASN A 41 6.52 18.64 12.77
CA ASN A 41 5.28 18.66 13.53
C ASN A 41 4.08 18.17 12.71
N GLU A 42 4.08 18.31 11.38
CA GLU A 42 3.04 17.69 10.54
C GLU A 42 3.14 16.17 10.53
N TYR A 43 4.36 15.61 10.45
CA TYR A 43 4.52 14.17 10.58
C TYR A 43 4.15 13.66 11.98
N LYS A 44 4.44 14.42 13.05
CA LYS A 44 3.94 14.06 14.39
C LYS A 44 2.41 13.98 14.41
N GLU A 45 1.70 14.92 13.80
CA GLU A 45 0.23 14.87 13.72
C GLU A 45 -0.27 13.64 12.98
N VAL A 46 0.31 13.33 11.81
CA VAL A 46 -0.04 12.14 11.02
C VAL A 46 0.21 10.87 11.83
N LEU A 47 1.39 10.74 12.45
CA LEU A 47 1.78 9.53 13.18
C LEU A 47 1.04 9.36 14.51
N VAL A 48 0.61 10.45 15.15
CA VAL A 48 -0.36 10.37 16.26
C VAL A 48 -1.71 9.88 15.72
N GLN A 49 -2.22 10.46 14.62
CA GLN A 49 -3.49 10.06 14.04
C GLN A 49 -3.55 8.57 13.63
N VAL A 50 -2.40 7.93 13.35
CA VAL A 50 -2.30 6.49 13.10
C VAL A 50 -2.98 5.66 14.20
N TYR A 51 -2.93 6.04 15.48
CA TYR A 51 -3.51 5.18 16.53
C TYR A 51 -5.02 5.04 16.39
N ALA A 52 -5.70 6.08 15.89
CA ALA A 52 -7.15 6.10 15.78
C ALA A 52 -7.67 5.13 14.71
N TYR A 53 -6.86 4.84 13.69
CA TYR A 53 -7.24 3.98 12.57
C TYR A 53 -6.53 2.63 12.59
N CYS A 54 -5.31 2.57 13.12
CA CYS A 54 -4.41 1.42 13.02
C CYS A 54 -3.99 0.86 14.41
N GLY A 55 -4.46 1.48 15.49
CA GLY A 55 -4.18 1.09 16.87
C GLY A 55 -2.86 1.65 17.44
N PHE A 56 -2.81 1.70 18.78
CA PHE A 56 -1.65 2.20 19.53
C PHE A 56 -0.30 1.61 19.11
N PRO A 57 -0.15 0.28 18.92
CA PRO A 57 1.14 -0.30 18.57
C PRO A 57 1.72 0.25 17.26
N ARG A 58 0.88 0.46 16.23
CA ARG A 58 1.34 1.01 14.94
C ARG A 58 1.80 2.46 15.06
N SER A 59 1.06 3.28 15.80
CA SER A 59 1.41 4.68 16.05
C SER A 59 2.71 4.82 16.87
N LEU A 60 2.85 4.07 17.96
CA LEU A 60 4.04 4.12 18.81
C LEU A 60 5.29 3.66 18.08
N ASN A 61 5.21 2.57 17.31
CA ASN A 61 6.33 2.10 16.49
C ASN A 61 6.73 3.16 15.45
N ALA A 62 5.75 3.73 14.75
CA ALA A 62 6.00 4.74 13.73
C ALA A 62 6.64 6.02 14.31
N LEU A 63 6.16 6.48 15.48
CA LEU A 63 6.77 7.59 16.21
C LEU A 63 8.21 7.26 16.66
N GLY A 64 8.47 6.02 17.10
CA GLY A 64 9.81 5.53 17.42
C GLY A 64 10.76 5.59 16.22
N THR A 65 10.33 5.07 15.07
CA THR A 65 11.09 5.15 13.81
C THR A 65 11.35 6.60 13.39
N PHE A 66 10.36 7.48 13.53
CA PHE A 66 10.53 8.89 13.20
C PHE A 66 11.53 9.60 14.13
N MET A 67 11.47 9.29 15.43
CA MET A 67 12.41 9.82 16.42
C MET A 67 13.85 9.40 16.12
N GLU A 68 14.08 8.14 15.75
CA GLU A 68 15.40 7.64 15.34
C GLU A 68 15.90 8.35 14.07
N LEU A 69 15.03 8.50 13.06
CA LEU A 69 15.37 9.22 11.84
C LEU A 69 15.79 10.68 12.12
N LEU A 70 15.05 11.41 12.96
CA LEU A 70 15.38 12.80 13.30
C LEU A 70 16.73 12.90 14.03
N LYS A 71 17.06 11.91 14.87
CA LYS A 71 18.38 11.82 15.52
C LYS A 71 19.49 11.65 14.50
N GLU A 72 19.31 10.77 13.51
CA GLU A 72 20.26 10.55 12.42
C GLU A 72 20.42 11.78 11.53
N ARG A 73 19.34 12.53 11.31
CA ARG A 73 19.32 13.75 10.49
C ARG A 73 19.87 14.99 11.20
N GLY A 74 20.20 14.91 12.49
CA GLY A 74 20.91 15.96 13.22
C GLY A 74 20.12 17.26 13.43
N GLY A 75 18.79 17.20 13.46
CA GLY A 75 17.94 18.36 13.80
C GLY A 75 17.87 19.46 12.75
N LYS A 76 18.31 19.20 11.51
CA LYS A 76 18.28 20.17 10.40
C LYS A 76 16.88 20.46 9.85
N ASP A 77 15.92 19.60 10.15
CA ASP A 77 14.61 19.60 9.51
C ASP A 77 13.69 20.69 10.06
N ALA A 78 12.90 21.29 9.16
CA ALA A 78 11.94 22.34 9.50
C ALA A 78 10.90 21.83 10.49
N GLN A 79 10.77 22.50 11.65
CA GLN A 79 9.89 22.02 12.70
C GLN A 79 8.40 22.18 12.37
N GLY A 80 8.01 23.26 11.70
CA GLY A 80 6.60 23.60 11.49
C GLY A 80 5.91 24.07 12.77
N LYS A 81 4.63 24.44 12.67
CA LYS A 81 3.86 24.94 13.83
C LYS A 81 3.49 23.82 14.80
N LEU A 82 3.54 24.14 16.09
CA LEU A 82 2.86 23.35 17.13
C LEU A 82 1.35 23.62 17.05
N PRO A 83 0.49 22.70 17.54
CA PRO A 83 -0.94 22.97 17.63
C PRO A 83 -1.22 24.18 18.54
N GLY A 84 -2.25 24.94 18.20
CA GLY A 84 -2.87 25.89 19.11
C GLY A 84 -3.57 25.21 20.30
N PRO A 85 -4.07 26.00 21.26
CA PRO A 85 -4.91 25.47 22.33
C PRO A 85 -6.21 24.88 21.76
N LEU A 86 -6.73 23.84 22.41
CA LEU A 86 -8.06 23.31 22.10
C LEU A 86 -9.14 24.35 22.41
N PRO A 87 -10.32 24.27 21.75
CA PRO A 87 -11.47 25.08 22.11
C PRO A 87 -11.86 24.90 23.59
N GLU A 88 -12.37 25.96 24.21
CA GLU A 88 -12.94 25.87 25.55
C GLU A 88 -14.20 24.99 25.55
N GLY A 89 -14.42 24.25 26.64
CA GLY A 89 -15.58 23.38 26.82
C GLY A 89 -15.22 21.90 26.89
N LYS A 90 -16.22 21.03 26.68
CA LYS A 90 -16.02 19.57 26.69
C LYS A 90 -15.62 19.10 25.30
N SER A 91 -14.65 18.20 25.23
CA SER A 91 -14.21 17.59 23.96
C SER A 91 -15.31 16.88 23.20
N LEU A 92 -16.29 16.31 23.90
CA LEU A 92 -17.48 15.74 23.28
C LEU A 92 -18.29 16.77 22.48
N ASP A 93 -18.43 17.99 22.99
CA ASP A 93 -19.29 19.03 22.38
C ASP A 93 -18.63 19.55 21.10
N PHE A 94 -17.40 20.07 21.19
CA PHE A 94 -16.70 20.56 20.00
C PHE A 94 -16.27 19.44 19.06
N GLY A 95 -16.08 18.22 19.56
CA GLY A 95 -15.86 17.03 18.73
C GLY A 95 -17.09 16.64 17.90
N THR A 96 -18.30 16.75 18.48
CA THR A 96 -19.56 16.55 17.75
C THR A 96 -19.72 17.60 16.64
N ASP A 97 -19.40 18.85 16.93
CA ASP A 97 -19.42 19.92 15.93
C ASP A 97 -18.42 19.68 14.80
N ASN A 98 -17.19 19.28 15.14
CA ASN A 98 -16.15 18.94 14.17
C ASN A 98 -16.57 17.77 13.28
N GLN A 99 -17.09 16.68 13.87
CA GLN A 99 -17.60 15.52 13.12
C GLN A 99 -18.69 15.93 12.12
N THR A 100 -19.64 16.75 12.56
CA THR A 100 -20.76 17.21 11.73
C THR A 100 -20.27 18.06 10.56
N LYS A 101 -19.33 18.99 10.81
CA LYS A 101 -18.72 19.82 9.76
C LYS A 101 -17.93 19.00 8.75
N LEU A 102 -17.09 18.08 9.24
CA LEU A 102 -16.26 17.21 8.39
C LEU A 102 -17.09 16.30 7.50
N THR A 103 -18.17 15.73 8.05
CA THR A 103 -18.99 14.74 7.33
C THR A 103 -20.14 15.37 6.54
N GLY A 104 -20.42 16.66 6.75
CA GLY A 104 -21.51 17.40 6.13
C GLY A 104 -22.90 17.02 6.65
N ARG A 105 -22.99 16.19 7.70
CA ARG A 105 -24.26 15.73 8.29
C ARG A 105 -24.05 15.26 9.72
N GLU A 106 -25.14 15.15 10.47
CA GLU A 106 -25.08 14.50 11.77
C GLU A 106 -24.83 13.00 11.60
N VAL A 107 -23.88 12.45 12.36
CA VAL A 107 -23.57 11.01 12.37
C VAL A 107 -24.37 10.33 13.47
N LYS A 108 -25.29 9.45 13.06
CA LYS A 108 -26.15 8.62 13.91
C LYS A 108 -26.35 7.26 13.26
N GLY A 109 -26.76 6.26 14.06
CA GLY A 109 -27.18 4.97 13.53
C GLY A 109 -27.15 3.84 14.57
N PRO A 110 -27.65 2.64 14.20
CA PRO A 110 -27.82 1.52 15.12
C PRO A 110 -26.53 1.08 15.83
N LEU A 111 -25.36 1.25 15.19
CA LEU A 111 -24.06 0.95 15.80
C LEU A 111 -23.81 1.80 17.05
N PHE A 112 -24.10 3.11 16.96
CA PHE A 112 -23.89 4.07 18.03
C PHE A 112 -24.97 3.95 19.12
N GLU A 113 -26.18 3.53 18.77
CA GLU A 113 -27.23 3.20 19.73
C GLU A 113 -26.91 1.89 20.49
N PHE A 114 -26.35 0.90 19.79
CA PHE A 114 -25.98 -0.39 20.37
C PHE A 114 -24.82 -0.26 21.37
N ALA A 115 -23.82 0.56 21.06
CA ALA A 115 -22.66 0.79 21.91
C ALA A 115 -22.32 2.29 22.04
N PRO A 116 -23.05 3.08 22.83
CA PRO A 116 -22.88 4.54 22.92
C PRO A 116 -21.45 4.99 23.27
N ALA A 117 -20.68 4.17 23.99
CA ALA A 117 -19.29 4.45 24.30
C ALA A 117 -18.41 4.64 23.05
N ILE A 118 -18.67 3.92 21.95
CA ILE A 118 -17.87 4.11 20.72
C ILE A 118 -18.16 5.47 20.07
N ASP A 119 -19.39 5.95 20.16
CA ASP A 119 -19.78 7.27 19.66
C ASP A 119 -19.11 8.38 20.47
N GLU A 120 -19.11 8.25 21.80
CA GLU A 120 -18.40 9.18 22.68
C GLU A 120 -16.89 9.19 22.41
N PHE A 121 -16.24 8.03 22.27
CA PHE A 121 -14.80 7.97 21.98
C PHE A 121 -14.47 8.57 20.62
N LEU A 122 -15.28 8.33 19.59
CA LEU A 122 -15.08 8.96 18.30
C LEU A 122 -15.25 10.48 18.41
N LYS A 123 -16.33 10.97 19.04
CA LYS A 123 -16.59 12.42 19.13
C LYS A 123 -15.58 13.12 20.01
N ALA A 124 -15.43 12.70 21.27
CA ALA A 124 -14.56 13.35 22.23
C ALA A 124 -13.08 13.20 21.88
N HIS A 125 -12.63 11.99 21.54
CA HIS A 125 -11.21 11.73 21.35
C HIS A 125 -10.75 11.93 19.90
N LEU A 126 -11.41 11.28 18.93
CA LEU A 126 -11.00 11.43 17.54
C LEU A 126 -11.29 12.84 17.02
N PHE A 127 -12.56 13.28 17.07
CA PHE A 127 -12.94 14.57 16.51
C PHE A 127 -12.63 15.75 17.43
N GLY A 128 -12.61 15.53 18.75
CA GLY A 128 -12.25 16.52 19.76
C GLY A 128 -10.73 16.65 19.96
N ASP A 129 -10.01 15.57 20.28
CA ASP A 129 -8.59 15.71 20.60
C ASP A 129 -7.66 15.69 19.37
N ILE A 130 -7.96 14.91 18.33
CA ILE A 130 -7.11 14.85 17.13
C ILE A 130 -7.50 15.91 16.10
N PHE A 131 -8.76 15.89 15.63
CA PHE A 131 -9.17 16.76 14.51
C PHE A 131 -9.36 18.23 14.92
N ALA A 132 -9.42 18.56 16.21
CA ALA A 132 -9.41 19.96 16.64
C ALA A 132 -8.00 20.58 16.62
N ARG A 133 -6.93 19.78 16.45
CA ARG A 133 -5.56 20.29 16.38
C ARG A 133 -5.31 20.93 15.02
N ASP A 134 -5.02 22.22 15.04
CA ASP A 134 -5.00 23.12 13.88
C ASP A 134 -3.67 23.19 13.13
N ASN A 135 -2.66 22.44 13.56
CA ASN A 135 -1.34 22.41 12.93
C ASN A 135 -1.26 21.51 11.68
N LEU A 136 -2.30 20.71 11.41
CA LEU A 136 -2.51 19.99 10.17
C LEU A 136 -3.99 20.13 9.75
N ASP A 137 -4.23 20.63 8.54
CA ASP A 137 -5.59 20.89 8.06
C ASP A 137 -6.38 19.59 7.80
N TRP A 138 -7.71 19.69 7.83
CA TRP A 138 -8.61 18.55 7.67
C TRP A 138 -8.47 17.83 6.33
N ARG A 139 -8.23 18.56 5.24
CA ARG A 139 -8.06 17.96 3.92
C ARG A 139 -6.81 17.06 3.91
N THR A 140 -5.70 17.53 4.48
CA THR A 140 -4.46 16.76 4.62
C THR A 140 -4.62 15.59 5.60
N ARG A 141 -5.40 15.74 6.68
CA ARG A 141 -5.76 14.63 7.58
C ARG A 141 -6.56 13.53 6.87
N GLU A 142 -7.45 13.90 5.95
CA GLU A 142 -8.18 12.93 5.14
C GLU A 142 -7.29 12.24 4.11
N VAL A 143 -6.30 12.94 3.53
CA VAL A 143 -5.27 12.31 2.67
C VAL A 143 -4.57 11.17 3.43
N ALA A 144 -4.12 11.42 4.66
CA ALA A 144 -3.49 10.39 5.49
C ALA A 144 -4.48 9.26 5.85
N THR A 145 -5.72 9.60 6.20
CA THR A 145 -6.74 8.63 6.62
C THR A 145 -7.14 7.68 5.50
N ILE A 146 -7.42 8.21 4.32
CA ILE A 146 -7.71 7.40 3.12
C ILE A 146 -6.53 6.47 2.83
N ALA A 147 -5.30 6.97 2.95
CA ALA A 147 -4.11 6.16 2.71
C ALA A 147 -3.95 5.01 3.72
N MET A 148 -4.20 5.27 5.01
CA MET A 148 -4.17 4.23 6.06
C MET A 148 -5.24 3.17 5.82
N LEU A 149 -6.49 3.59 5.57
CA LEU A 149 -7.61 2.68 5.36
C LEU A 149 -7.46 1.86 4.06
N ALA A 150 -6.89 2.45 3.00
CA ALA A 150 -6.59 1.73 1.78
C ALA A 150 -5.44 0.73 1.92
N ALA A 151 -4.63 0.84 2.99
CA ALA A 151 -3.51 -0.04 3.27
C ALA A 151 -3.87 -1.22 4.18
N MET A 152 -5.13 -1.36 4.58
CA MET A 152 -5.63 -2.40 5.48
C MET A 152 -6.83 -3.11 4.84
N ASP A 153 -6.95 -4.42 5.09
CA ASP A 153 -8.09 -5.22 4.64
C ASP A 153 -9.23 -5.17 5.68
N GLY A 154 -10.49 -5.35 5.23
CA GLY A 154 -11.65 -5.50 6.11
C GLY A 154 -12.20 -4.18 6.67
N VAL A 155 -11.75 -3.04 6.14
CA VAL A 155 -12.17 -1.68 6.54
C VAL A 155 -12.77 -0.89 5.37
N GLU A 156 -13.31 -1.57 4.35
CA GLU A 156 -13.77 -0.98 3.10
C GLU A 156 -14.93 0.01 3.31
N SER A 157 -15.79 -0.26 4.31
CA SER A 157 -16.88 0.67 4.68
C SER A 157 -16.33 2.00 5.20
N GLN A 158 -15.28 1.95 6.02
CA GLN A 158 -14.60 3.13 6.54
C GLN A 158 -13.86 3.86 5.43
N LEU A 159 -13.14 3.14 4.56
CA LEU A 159 -12.46 3.72 3.40
C LEU A 159 -13.45 4.49 2.52
N LYS A 160 -14.61 3.89 2.19
CA LYS A 160 -15.66 4.54 1.41
C LYS A 160 -16.19 5.80 2.09
N SER A 161 -16.39 5.75 3.42
CA SER A 161 -16.83 6.91 4.19
C SER A 161 -15.81 8.03 4.16
N HIS A 162 -14.52 7.73 4.37
CA HIS A 162 -13.46 8.74 4.37
C HIS A 162 -13.15 9.30 2.99
N ILE A 163 -13.34 8.52 1.91
CA ILE A 163 -13.32 9.09 0.55
C ILE A 163 -14.42 10.15 0.39
N ALA A 164 -15.64 9.87 0.89
CA ALA A 164 -16.74 10.85 0.83
C ALA A 164 -16.46 12.10 1.70
N ILE A 165 -15.91 11.92 2.90
CA ILE A 165 -15.48 13.01 3.79
C ILE A 165 -14.38 13.84 3.11
N GLY A 166 -13.34 13.19 2.59
CA GLY A 166 -12.26 13.85 1.86
C GLY A 166 -12.77 14.69 0.69
N LYS A 167 -13.70 14.15 -0.11
CA LYS A 167 -14.34 14.89 -1.21
C LYS A 167 -15.18 16.07 -0.73
N HIS A 168 -15.93 15.91 0.38
CA HIS A 168 -16.66 17.00 1.01
C HIS A 168 -15.72 18.15 1.44
N ASN A 169 -14.50 17.81 1.85
CA ASN A 169 -13.48 18.75 2.31
C ASN A 169 -12.46 19.13 1.22
N GLY A 170 -12.81 18.96 -0.06
CA GLY A 170 -12.05 19.52 -1.18
C GLY A 170 -11.00 18.60 -1.82
N LEU A 171 -11.05 17.29 -1.60
CA LEU A 171 -10.33 16.34 -2.47
C LEU A 171 -11.09 16.10 -3.77
N SER A 172 -10.39 16.14 -4.89
CA SER A 172 -10.95 15.75 -6.20
C SER A 172 -10.92 14.22 -6.38
N ASP A 173 -11.71 13.71 -7.33
CA ASP A 173 -11.66 12.28 -7.71
C ASP A 173 -10.27 11.87 -8.22
N ALA A 174 -9.57 12.76 -8.93
CA ALA A 174 -8.21 12.52 -9.39
C ALA A 174 -7.23 12.39 -8.21
N GLN A 175 -7.35 13.25 -7.20
CA GLN A 175 -6.53 13.18 -5.99
C GLN A 175 -6.81 11.92 -5.17
N VAL A 176 -8.08 11.52 -5.03
CA VAL A 176 -8.43 10.24 -4.38
C VAL A 176 -7.83 9.07 -5.16
N GLY A 177 -7.94 9.08 -6.49
CA GLY A 177 -7.30 8.10 -7.37
C GLY A 177 -5.79 8.04 -7.16
N GLU A 178 -5.11 9.18 -7.04
CA GLU A 178 -3.69 9.24 -6.72
C GLU A 178 -3.35 8.69 -5.33
N ILE A 179 -4.17 8.93 -4.30
CA ILE A 179 -3.95 8.32 -2.97
C ILE A 179 -4.04 6.80 -3.07
N LEU A 180 -5.11 6.29 -3.68
CA LEU A 180 -5.31 4.84 -3.83
C LEU A 180 -4.20 4.22 -4.67
N ALA A 181 -3.81 4.89 -5.75
CA ALA A 181 -2.66 4.50 -6.56
C ALA A 181 -1.37 4.53 -5.74
N LEU A 182 -1.10 5.56 -4.93
CA LEU A 182 0.08 5.60 -4.04
C LEU A 182 0.04 4.54 -2.96
N VAL A 183 -1.11 4.03 -2.56
CA VAL A 183 -1.18 2.93 -1.61
C VAL A 183 -0.98 1.60 -2.34
N ARG A 184 -1.61 1.40 -3.51
CA ARG A 184 -1.46 0.19 -4.33
C ARG A 184 -0.06 0.04 -4.96
N ASN A 185 0.49 1.16 -5.46
CA ASN A 185 1.79 1.29 -6.12
C ASN A 185 2.90 1.72 -5.17
N GLY A 186 2.60 2.65 -4.27
CA GLY A 186 3.60 3.20 -3.39
C GLY A 186 3.95 2.15 -2.35
N PRO A 187 5.23 2.11 -1.99
CA PRO A 187 5.88 0.86 -2.09
C PRO A 187 5.35 -0.01 -0.95
N LEU A 188 4.88 -1.21 -1.26
CA LEU A 188 5.66 -2.27 -0.66
C LEU A 188 7.02 -2.03 -1.29
N GLY A 189 8.03 -1.60 -0.52
CA GLY A 189 9.37 -1.42 -1.07
C GLY A 189 9.66 -2.59 -2.01
N MET A 190 10.46 -2.38 -3.04
CA MET A 190 10.99 -3.49 -3.84
C MET A 190 11.33 -4.71 -2.93
N GLU A 191 11.85 -4.44 -1.73
CA GLU A 191 12.18 -5.42 -0.67
C GLU A 191 11.02 -5.92 0.23
N ASN A 192 9.88 -5.23 0.30
CA ASN A 192 8.75 -5.54 1.20
C ASN A 192 7.49 -6.03 0.48
N THR A 193 7.57 -6.36 -0.82
CA THR A 193 6.40 -6.88 -1.57
C THR A 193 5.85 -8.17 -0.96
N SER A 194 6.71 -9.02 -0.43
CA SER A 194 6.34 -10.26 0.26
C SER A 194 7.31 -10.51 1.43
N PRO A 195 7.00 -11.41 2.38
CA PRO A 195 7.92 -11.78 3.46
C PRO A 195 9.17 -12.55 2.96
N PHE A 196 9.26 -12.84 1.67
CA PHE A 196 10.38 -13.54 1.05
C PHE A 196 11.43 -12.54 0.53
N PRO A 197 12.72 -12.91 0.53
CA PRO A 197 13.75 -12.03 0.01
C PRO A 197 13.47 -11.65 -1.44
N LEU A 198 13.73 -10.39 -1.78
CA LEU A 198 13.62 -9.89 -3.15
C LEU A 198 14.68 -10.50 -4.09
N GLY A 199 15.92 -10.59 -3.60
CA GLY A 199 17.07 -11.03 -4.38
C GLY A 199 17.61 -9.93 -5.30
N GLY A 200 18.36 -10.34 -6.33
CA GLY A 200 18.96 -9.43 -7.30
C GLY A 200 18.04 -9.14 -8.48
N GLU A 201 18.28 -8.05 -9.20
CA GLU A 201 17.61 -7.77 -10.47
C GLU A 201 17.87 -8.93 -11.45
N ASN A 202 16.82 -9.37 -12.15
CA ASN A 202 16.84 -10.53 -13.03
C ASN A 202 17.45 -10.22 -14.41
N VAL A 203 18.65 -9.64 -14.41
CA VAL A 203 19.34 -9.12 -15.59
C VAL A 203 19.51 -10.21 -16.66
N ALA A 204 19.79 -11.45 -16.25
CA ALA A 204 20.02 -12.59 -17.13
C ALA A 204 18.82 -12.93 -18.03
N TYR A 205 17.60 -12.66 -17.57
CA TYR A 205 16.37 -12.92 -18.32
C TYR A 205 15.67 -11.64 -18.78
N SER A 206 16.25 -10.46 -18.56
CA SER A 206 15.65 -9.15 -18.86
C SER A 206 15.06 -9.02 -20.28
N LYS A 207 15.70 -9.65 -21.29
CA LYS A 207 15.19 -9.68 -22.68
C LYS A 207 13.83 -10.38 -22.87
N TYR A 208 13.40 -11.20 -21.90
CA TYR A 208 12.11 -11.88 -21.90
C TYR A 208 11.08 -11.19 -21.01
N PHE A 209 11.39 -9.99 -20.50
CA PHE A 209 10.52 -9.23 -19.63
C PHE A 209 10.29 -7.85 -20.24
N THR A 210 9.05 -7.37 -20.12
CA THR A 210 8.76 -5.94 -20.24
C THR A 210 8.82 -5.36 -18.83
N GLY A 211 9.67 -4.38 -18.57
CA GLY A 211 9.88 -3.82 -17.22
C GLY A 211 10.93 -4.59 -16.39
N LYS A 212 11.03 -4.25 -15.10
CA LYS A 212 12.03 -4.81 -14.18
C LYS A 212 11.46 -5.95 -13.34
N SER A 213 12.22 -7.04 -13.24
CA SER A 213 11.94 -8.15 -12.34
C SER A 213 13.15 -8.50 -11.48
N TYR A 214 12.91 -9.14 -10.35
CA TYR A 214 13.89 -9.52 -9.35
C TYR A 214 13.69 -10.98 -8.98
N LEU A 215 14.78 -11.65 -8.61
CA LEU A 215 14.76 -13.08 -8.30
C LEU A 215 15.62 -13.39 -7.09
N ALA A 216 15.02 -14.05 -6.10
CA ALA A 216 15.72 -14.70 -4.99
C ALA A 216 15.54 -16.21 -5.05
N ARG A 217 16.63 -16.95 -5.13
CA ARG A 217 16.60 -18.41 -4.99
C ARG A 217 16.35 -18.78 -3.52
N LEU A 218 15.29 -19.55 -3.25
CA LEU A 218 14.92 -19.96 -1.89
C LEU A 218 15.46 -21.35 -1.54
N THR A 219 15.38 -22.33 -2.45
CA THR A 219 15.93 -23.68 -2.23
C THR A 219 17.34 -23.83 -2.82
N LYS A 220 18.25 -24.41 -2.04
CA LYS A 220 19.67 -24.59 -2.41
C LYS A 220 20.13 -26.04 -2.48
N ASP A 221 19.48 -26.95 -1.75
CA ASP A 221 19.82 -28.38 -1.80
C ASP A 221 19.17 -29.06 -3.02
N GLY A 222 19.99 -29.34 -4.02
CA GLY A 222 19.55 -29.99 -5.26
C GLY A 222 19.06 -31.43 -5.06
N LYS A 223 19.41 -32.10 -3.97
CA LYS A 223 18.98 -33.49 -3.68
C LYS A 223 17.48 -33.59 -3.42
N LEU A 224 16.85 -32.50 -2.99
CA LEU A 224 15.42 -32.46 -2.72
C LEU A 224 14.58 -32.40 -4.00
N GLY A 225 15.16 -32.00 -5.14
CA GLY A 225 14.43 -31.99 -6.42
C GLY A 225 13.26 -31.00 -6.49
N VAL A 226 13.22 -29.99 -5.62
CA VAL A 226 12.16 -28.95 -5.60
C VAL A 226 12.76 -27.54 -5.69
N PRO A 227 13.12 -27.08 -6.90
CA PRO A 227 13.54 -25.71 -7.13
C PRO A 227 12.43 -24.71 -6.77
N VAL A 228 12.72 -23.77 -5.87
CA VAL A 228 11.80 -22.67 -5.52
C VAL A 228 12.55 -21.35 -5.55
N ALA A 229 11.97 -20.36 -6.20
CA ALA A 229 12.44 -18.99 -6.20
C ALA A 229 11.29 -18.02 -5.88
N ASN A 230 11.59 -16.93 -5.19
CA ASN A 230 10.71 -15.77 -5.13
C ASN A 230 11.00 -14.90 -6.35
N VAL A 231 9.97 -14.57 -7.14
CA VAL A 231 10.09 -13.67 -8.28
C VAL A 231 9.20 -12.48 -8.02
N THR A 232 9.77 -11.28 -8.15
CA THR A 232 9.07 -10.02 -7.90
C THR A 232 9.10 -9.14 -9.15
N PHE A 233 7.94 -8.64 -9.56
CA PHE A 233 7.70 -7.80 -10.72
C PHE A 233 7.43 -6.37 -10.25
N ALA A 234 8.14 -5.40 -10.83
CA ALA A 234 7.76 -3.99 -10.70
C ALA A 234 6.39 -3.72 -11.33
N PRO A 235 5.65 -2.66 -10.96
CA PRO A 235 4.38 -2.31 -11.58
C PRO A 235 4.44 -2.31 -13.10
N GLY A 236 3.46 -2.96 -13.73
CA GLY A 236 3.38 -3.19 -15.17
C GLY A 236 4.41 -4.15 -15.76
N CYS A 237 5.33 -4.69 -14.95
CA CYS A 237 6.31 -5.65 -15.42
C CYS A 237 5.65 -7.01 -15.68
N ARG A 238 5.99 -7.64 -16.81
CA ARG A 238 5.51 -8.97 -17.18
C ARG A 238 6.56 -9.72 -17.98
N ASN A 239 6.52 -11.05 -17.90
CA ASN A 239 7.32 -11.88 -18.78
C ASN A 239 6.63 -12.10 -20.14
N ASN A 240 7.42 -12.51 -21.13
CA ASN A 240 6.91 -12.95 -22.42
C ASN A 240 6.13 -14.26 -22.26
N TRP A 241 5.33 -14.58 -23.28
CA TRP A 241 4.74 -15.92 -23.38
C TRP A 241 5.85 -16.98 -23.29
N HIS A 242 5.64 -18.00 -22.48
CA HIS A 242 6.58 -19.10 -22.32
C HIS A 242 5.88 -20.39 -21.88
N SER A 243 6.61 -21.50 -21.90
CA SER A 243 6.12 -22.81 -21.45
C SER A 243 7.24 -23.62 -20.82
N HIS A 244 6.86 -24.57 -19.97
CA HIS A 244 7.74 -25.47 -19.24
C HIS A 244 7.39 -26.92 -19.56
N THR A 245 8.32 -27.74 -20.02
CA THR A 245 8.05 -29.15 -20.37
C THR A 245 7.66 -30.01 -19.18
N GLY A 246 8.05 -29.61 -17.97
CA GLY A 246 7.74 -30.29 -16.71
C GLY A 246 6.59 -29.67 -15.91
N GLY A 247 6.03 -28.54 -16.36
CA GLY A 247 5.04 -27.75 -15.63
C GLY A 247 5.65 -26.81 -14.59
N GLN A 248 4.80 -26.00 -13.96
CA GLN A 248 5.18 -25.02 -12.95
C GLN A 248 4.02 -24.77 -11.98
N ILE A 249 4.31 -24.46 -10.72
CA ILE A 249 3.32 -23.96 -9.78
C ILE A 249 3.72 -22.55 -9.36
N LEU A 250 2.75 -21.63 -9.37
CA LEU A 250 2.90 -20.28 -8.83
C LEU A 250 2.07 -20.16 -7.55
N ILE A 251 2.66 -19.59 -6.50
CA ILE A 251 1.93 -19.21 -5.28
C ILE A 251 2.12 -17.71 -5.11
N ALA A 252 1.04 -16.95 -5.25
CA ALA A 252 1.09 -15.50 -5.06
C ALA A 252 1.32 -15.19 -3.57
N VAL A 253 2.30 -14.34 -3.27
CA VAL A 253 2.73 -14.02 -1.89
C VAL A 253 2.84 -12.54 -1.60
N GLY A 254 2.60 -11.67 -2.58
CA GLY A 254 2.70 -10.23 -2.41
C GLY A 254 2.12 -9.42 -3.56
N GLY A 255 1.42 -8.34 -3.22
CA GLY A 255 0.85 -7.39 -4.19
C GLY A 255 -0.19 -7.99 -5.15
N VAL A 256 -0.44 -7.34 -6.28
CA VAL A 256 -1.45 -7.77 -7.27
C VAL A 256 -0.81 -8.03 -8.62
N GLY A 257 -1.06 -9.23 -9.15
CA GLY A 257 -0.55 -9.65 -10.44
C GLY A 257 -1.61 -10.26 -11.33
N TYR A 258 -1.17 -10.74 -12.48
CA TYR A 258 -1.99 -11.45 -13.44
C TYR A 258 -1.24 -12.66 -13.96
N TYR A 259 -2.01 -13.68 -14.33
CA TYR A 259 -1.55 -14.83 -15.08
C TYR A 259 -2.52 -15.07 -16.24
N GLN A 260 -2.01 -15.55 -17.37
CA GLN A 260 -2.84 -15.92 -18.50
C GLN A 260 -2.27 -17.11 -19.25
N GLU A 261 -3.11 -18.08 -19.58
CA GLU A 261 -2.83 -19.11 -20.57
C GLU A 261 -3.22 -18.63 -21.98
N LYS A 262 -2.46 -19.03 -22.99
CA LYS A 262 -2.71 -18.64 -24.38
C LYS A 262 -4.09 -19.15 -24.81
N GLY A 263 -4.94 -18.22 -25.24
CA GLY A 263 -6.33 -18.50 -25.66
C GLY A 263 -7.37 -18.53 -24.52
N LYS A 264 -6.96 -18.31 -23.26
CA LYS A 264 -7.88 -18.16 -22.11
C LYS A 264 -7.91 -16.72 -21.61
N PRO A 265 -8.96 -16.31 -20.86
CA PRO A 265 -8.96 -15.04 -20.14
C PRO A 265 -7.81 -14.97 -19.14
N ALA A 266 -7.32 -13.76 -18.88
CA ALA A 266 -6.37 -13.55 -17.80
C ALA A 266 -7.07 -13.64 -16.44
N GLN A 267 -6.37 -14.18 -15.45
CA GLN A 267 -6.81 -14.24 -14.06
C GLN A 267 -5.97 -13.27 -13.23
N MET A 268 -6.63 -12.49 -12.38
CA MET A 268 -5.97 -11.67 -11.36
C MET A 268 -5.48 -12.58 -10.22
N LEU A 269 -4.29 -12.29 -9.70
CA LEU A 269 -3.67 -13.00 -8.59
C LEU A 269 -3.44 -12.06 -7.41
N LYS A 270 -3.83 -12.52 -6.22
CA LYS A 270 -3.62 -11.88 -4.91
C LYS A 270 -2.89 -12.85 -3.97
N PRO A 271 -2.29 -12.36 -2.86
CA PRO A 271 -1.59 -13.23 -1.92
C PRO A 271 -2.50 -14.37 -1.44
N GLY A 272 -2.00 -15.60 -1.54
CA GLY A 272 -2.74 -16.83 -1.23
C GLY A 272 -3.28 -17.58 -2.46
N ASP A 273 -3.38 -16.94 -3.63
CA ASP A 273 -3.79 -17.61 -4.86
C ASP A 273 -2.70 -18.57 -5.36
N VAL A 274 -3.13 -19.72 -5.90
CA VAL A 274 -2.26 -20.76 -6.45
C VAL A 274 -2.63 -21.02 -7.90
N VAL A 275 -1.63 -21.03 -8.78
CA VAL A 275 -1.79 -21.39 -10.20
C VAL A 275 -0.97 -22.63 -10.50
N GLU A 276 -1.65 -23.69 -10.93
CA GLU A 276 -1.03 -24.91 -11.42
C GLU A 276 -0.94 -24.86 -12.94
N ILE A 277 0.28 -24.92 -13.46
CA ILE A 277 0.58 -24.80 -14.89
C ILE A 277 1.05 -26.15 -15.39
N ALA A 278 0.17 -26.82 -16.15
CA ALA A 278 0.48 -28.13 -16.71
C ALA A 278 1.65 -28.06 -17.72
N PRO A 279 2.35 -29.20 -17.96
CA PRO A 279 3.39 -29.31 -18.98
C PRO A 279 3.00 -28.72 -20.33
N ASN A 280 3.91 -27.93 -20.91
CA ASN A 280 3.80 -27.32 -22.24
C ASN A 280 2.67 -26.29 -22.41
N VAL A 281 1.96 -25.92 -21.35
CA VAL A 281 0.99 -24.82 -21.39
C VAL A 281 1.72 -23.50 -21.63
N VAL A 282 1.36 -22.81 -22.71
CA VAL A 282 1.91 -21.49 -23.04
C VAL A 282 1.19 -20.44 -22.21
N HIS A 283 1.93 -19.67 -21.41
CA HIS A 283 1.39 -18.69 -20.47
C HIS A 283 2.32 -17.49 -20.29
N TRP A 284 1.78 -16.40 -19.72
CA TRP A 284 2.57 -15.30 -19.17
C TRP A 284 2.04 -14.93 -17.79
N HIS A 285 2.86 -14.24 -17.01
CA HIS A 285 2.45 -13.64 -15.75
C HIS A 285 3.25 -12.37 -15.44
N GLY A 286 2.71 -11.53 -14.57
CA GLY A 286 3.32 -10.25 -14.24
C GLY A 286 2.53 -9.46 -13.22
N ALA A 287 3.02 -8.27 -12.93
CA ALA A 287 2.40 -7.28 -12.07
C ALA A 287 1.21 -6.60 -12.75
N ALA A 288 0.24 -6.17 -11.95
CA ALA A 288 -0.75 -5.19 -12.38
C ALA A 288 -0.06 -3.89 -12.82
N PRO A 289 -0.70 -3.06 -13.68
CA PRO A 289 -0.15 -1.75 -14.07
C PRO A 289 0.24 -0.90 -12.87
N ASP A 290 -0.51 -1.05 -11.78
CA ASP A 290 -0.49 -0.20 -10.61
C ASP A 290 -0.08 -0.92 -9.30
N SER A 291 0.58 -2.07 -9.38
CA SER A 291 1.00 -2.83 -8.20
C SER A 291 2.28 -3.63 -8.42
N TRP A 292 3.16 -3.69 -7.41
CA TRP A 292 4.19 -4.73 -7.38
C TRP A 292 3.53 -6.10 -7.28
N PHE A 293 4.19 -7.14 -7.78
CA PHE A 293 3.69 -8.51 -7.63
C PHE A 293 4.81 -9.48 -7.30
N SER A 294 4.61 -10.31 -6.29
CA SER A 294 5.56 -11.32 -5.87
C SER A 294 4.89 -12.68 -5.77
N HIS A 295 5.51 -13.69 -6.36
CA HIS A 295 5.06 -15.07 -6.28
C HIS A 295 6.24 -16.02 -6.07
N LEU A 296 5.97 -17.14 -5.42
CA LEU A 296 6.88 -18.29 -5.41
C LEU A 296 6.70 -19.04 -6.72
N ALA A 297 7.80 -19.31 -7.42
CA ALA A 297 7.86 -20.15 -8.60
C ALA A 297 8.45 -21.50 -8.21
N ILE A 298 7.67 -22.56 -8.33
CA ILE A 298 8.09 -23.94 -8.09
C ILE A 298 8.23 -24.64 -9.44
N GLU A 299 9.43 -25.10 -9.74
CA GLU A 299 9.70 -25.88 -10.96
C GLU A 299 9.32 -27.34 -10.74
N CYS A 300 8.41 -27.86 -11.56
CA CYS A 300 7.99 -29.25 -11.48
C CYS A 300 8.89 -30.12 -12.38
N ASN A 301 9.16 -31.37 -11.97
CA ASN A 301 9.92 -32.35 -12.76
C ASN A 301 11.30 -31.83 -13.27
N PRO A 302 12.14 -31.24 -12.40
CA PRO A 302 13.30 -30.43 -12.80
C PRO A 302 14.38 -31.16 -13.59
N GLU A 303 14.47 -32.49 -13.50
CA GLU A 303 15.42 -33.29 -14.30
C GLU A 303 15.12 -33.22 -15.80
N THR A 304 13.85 -32.98 -16.16
CA THR A 304 13.37 -32.97 -17.54
C THR A 304 12.74 -31.64 -17.95
N ASN A 305 12.64 -30.69 -17.01
CA ASN A 305 11.96 -29.43 -17.25
C ASN A 305 12.85 -28.47 -18.04
N LYS A 306 12.29 -27.94 -19.13
CA LYS A 306 12.95 -27.02 -20.06
C LYS A 306 12.00 -25.90 -20.40
N ASN A 307 12.54 -24.69 -20.46
CA ASN A 307 11.79 -23.48 -20.74
C ASN A 307 11.85 -23.17 -22.24
N SER A 308 10.70 -22.88 -22.84
CA SER A 308 10.61 -22.30 -24.19
C SER A 308 9.99 -20.92 -24.11
N TRP A 309 10.67 -19.92 -24.67
CA TRP A 309 10.25 -18.52 -24.68
C TRP A 309 9.71 -18.12 -26.05
N PHE A 310 8.69 -17.27 -26.06
CA PHE A 310 8.00 -16.79 -27.26
C PHE A 310 7.92 -15.24 -27.28
N GLU A 311 7.04 -14.71 -28.11
CA GLU A 311 6.78 -13.27 -28.23
C GLU A 311 6.26 -12.63 -26.94
N PRO A 312 6.45 -11.31 -26.75
CA PRO A 312 5.76 -10.57 -25.71
C PRO A 312 4.22 -10.63 -25.89
N PRO A 313 3.43 -10.63 -24.81
CA PRO A 313 1.98 -10.52 -24.93
C PRO A 313 1.58 -9.17 -25.55
N THR A 314 0.67 -9.24 -26.53
CA THR A 314 0.16 -8.08 -27.28
C THR A 314 -0.94 -7.32 -26.54
N THR A 315 -1.51 -7.91 -25.48
CA THR A 315 -2.60 -7.30 -24.73
C THR A 315 -2.11 -6.05 -24.02
N ASP A 316 -2.79 -4.94 -24.26
CA ASP A 316 -2.65 -3.73 -23.47
C ASP A 316 -3.21 -4.02 -22.07
N LEU A 317 -2.40 -3.83 -21.02
CA LEU A 317 -2.82 -4.10 -19.65
C LEU A 317 -4.04 -3.22 -19.26
N ALA A 318 -4.27 -2.09 -19.95
CA ALA A 318 -5.47 -1.28 -19.72
C ALA A 318 -6.76 -1.91 -20.28
N ASN A 319 -6.67 -2.68 -21.38
CA ASN A 319 -7.84 -3.24 -22.07
C ASN A 319 -8.08 -4.73 -21.78
N ALA A 320 -7.09 -5.42 -21.21
CA ALA A 320 -7.15 -6.86 -20.95
C ALA A 320 -8.07 -7.25 -19.77
N PHE A 321 -8.39 -6.31 -18.87
CA PHE A 321 -8.88 -6.64 -17.53
C PHE A 321 -10.24 -6.04 -17.14
N GLY A 322 -10.96 -5.41 -18.07
CA GLY A 322 -12.37 -5.06 -17.89
C GLY A 322 -12.68 -4.24 -16.63
N GLU A 323 -11.96 -3.12 -16.44
CA GLU A 323 -12.43 -2.03 -15.56
C GLU A 323 -13.53 -1.20 -16.24
#